data_AF-A0A9W7PEP1-F1
#
_entry.id   AF-A0A9W7PEP1-F1
#
_cell.length_a   1.000
_cell.length_b   1.000
_cell.length_c   1.000
_cell.angle_alpha   90.00
_cell.angle_beta   90.00
_cell.angle_gamma   90.00
#
_symmetry.space_group_name_H-M   'P 1'
#
loop_
_entity.id
_entity.type
_entity.pdbx_description
1 polymer ?
#
loop_
_entity_poly.entity_id
_entity_poly.type
_entity_poly.pdbx_seq_one_letter_code
_entity_poly.pdbx_strand_id
1 'polypeptide(L)'
;MEHRTEEAINKLIDEGLFFRVKKNKLARHFLNEVLEINAFQLKKEEVSKKLCEKYGYKLEELPNEEEKMYQFVANNIMGIKENTEPYEEFNHEVFLVMKDLKKINSMILEYESRQQVIDIDRYEKKKYQYLVEKLYKAKDGICEYMTGEIKSSIYKEVKDWSKPNGFPSSGSFNKMLPIRYAFRGREEEYEMSVFDGLNYKFEFITLQERNELKLLHSNNKEEFNERVDRYIITYEIDNKILSLIEENHVLNKRQMLKQAIEIYKEDRMELFCQIIPLQIEGIIYDYCIELGVSSSNIERTPLNKKIEEIVKKDRGFKCHEYFKYDFIELRNTAAHGRLHENVNFKATANMLILDLLYLCEVLNSSSALVVNRMRRLVKGFEEDFNNDYLPIDWIVFSFIAKYRDNSLPSFYEKENVIKEIKKYAMSDKFLDYIYIHIMHPLLVSELSSEKKQEIKKIIVYLMSSKEIKERCVNLLKLLADNSKEALVHE
;
A
#
# COMPACT_ATOMS: atom_id res chain seq x y z
N MET A 1 -12.30 -33.59 -1.35
CA MET A 1 -12.20 -33.78 -2.82
C MET A 1 -11.39 -32.64 -3.42
N GLU A 2 -11.73 -31.38 -3.11
CA GLU A 2 -11.00 -30.16 -3.48
C GLU A 2 -9.48 -30.20 -3.22
N HIS A 3 -9.05 -30.70 -2.05
CA HIS A 3 -7.62 -30.77 -1.68
C HIS A 3 -6.77 -31.57 -2.69
N ARG A 4 -7.27 -32.73 -3.13
CA ARG A 4 -6.55 -33.60 -4.10
C ARG A 4 -6.51 -33.01 -5.51
N THR A 5 -7.50 -32.21 -5.88
CA THR A 5 -7.53 -31.51 -7.17
C THR A 5 -6.48 -30.39 -7.19
N GLU A 6 -6.40 -29.58 -6.13
CA GLU A 6 -5.42 -28.50 -6.03
C GLU A 6 -3.98 -29.04 -5.91
N GLU A 7 -3.76 -30.12 -5.16
CA GLU A 7 -2.46 -30.81 -5.08
C GLU A 7 -1.97 -31.28 -6.46
N ALA A 8 -2.85 -31.89 -7.25
CA ALA A 8 -2.51 -32.35 -8.59
C ALA A 8 -2.21 -31.17 -9.54
N ILE A 9 -2.95 -30.06 -9.43
CA ILE A 9 -2.67 -28.85 -10.21
C ILE A 9 -1.31 -28.26 -9.84
N ASN A 10 -1.01 -28.14 -8.54
CA ASN A 10 0.28 -27.64 -8.07
C ASN A 10 1.44 -28.50 -8.56
N LYS A 11 1.30 -29.83 -8.54
CA LYS A 11 2.29 -30.75 -9.12
C LYS A 11 2.53 -30.47 -10.62
N LEU A 12 1.46 -30.29 -11.41
CA LEU A 12 1.57 -29.96 -12.84
C LEU A 12 2.21 -28.59 -13.10
N ILE A 13 2.04 -27.64 -12.18
CA ILE A 13 2.69 -26.32 -12.20
C ILE A 13 4.19 -26.45 -11.92
N ASP A 14 4.56 -27.24 -10.92
CA ASP A 14 5.95 -27.48 -10.52
C ASP A 14 6.73 -28.16 -11.64
N GLU A 15 6.16 -29.20 -12.24
CA GLU A 15 6.69 -29.89 -13.43
C GLU A 15 6.70 -29.01 -14.70
N GLY A 16 5.99 -27.87 -14.67
CA GLY A 16 5.89 -26.92 -15.77
C GLY A 16 4.97 -27.37 -16.90
N LEU A 17 4.29 -28.51 -16.76
CA LEU A 17 3.32 -29.01 -17.74
C LEU A 17 2.13 -28.06 -17.90
N PHE A 18 1.68 -27.45 -16.80
CA PHE A 18 0.55 -26.52 -16.78
C PHE A 18 0.66 -25.40 -17.82
N PHE A 19 1.88 -24.92 -18.10
CA PHE A 19 2.13 -23.78 -18.99
C PHE A 19 2.76 -24.18 -20.34
N ARG A 20 2.92 -25.47 -20.62
CA ARG A 20 3.61 -25.96 -21.83
C ARG A 20 2.68 -26.65 -22.83
N VAL A 21 1.48 -27.02 -22.43
CA VAL A 21 0.54 -27.77 -23.27
C VAL A 21 -0.83 -27.11 -23.31
N LYS A 22 -1.59 -27.38 -24.37
CA LYS A 22 -2.99 -26.97 -24.51
C LYS A 22 -3.85 -27.60 -23.42
N LYS A 23 -4.96 -26.95 -23.04
CA LYS A 23 -5.93 -27.44 -22.05
C LYS A 23 -6.31 -28.91 -22.20
N ASN A 24 -6.56 -29.38 -23.42
CA ASN A 24 -7.00 -30.75 -23.65
C ASN A 24 -5.93 -31.77 -23.24
N LYS A 25 -4.66 -31.47 -23.50
CA LYS A 25 -3.53 -32.29 -23.07
C LYS A 25 -3.27 -32.13 -21.58
N LEU A 26 -3.42 -30.91 -21.04
CA LEU A 26 -3.29 -30.63 -19.62
C LEU A 26 -4.31 -31.43 -18.79
N ALA A 27 -5.58 -31.46 -19.23
CA ALA A 27 -6.64 -32.23 -18.62
C ALA A 27 -6.32 -33.73 -18.59
N ARG A 28 -5.70 -34.28 -19.64
CA ARG A 28 -5.26 -35.69 -19.66
C ARG A 28 -4.16 -35.96 -18.63
N HIS A 29 -3.16 -35.09 -18.52
CA HIS A 29 -2.14 -35.21 -17.47
C HIS A 29 -2.76 -35.11 -16.07
N PHE A 30 -3.68 -34.18 -15.86
CA PHE A 30 -4.43 -34.06 -14.62
C PHE A 30 -5.21 -35.33 -14.28
N LEU A 31 -5.90 -35.93 -15.25
CA LEU A 31 -6.61 -37.18 -15.03
C LEU A 31 -5.66 -38.35 -14.73
N ASN A 32 -4.45 -38.38 -15.30
CA ASN A 32 -3.47 -39.41 -14.93
C ASN A 32 -3.10 -39.33 -13.45
N GLU A 33 -2.86 -38.12 -12.95
CA GLU A 33 -2.52 -37.86 -11.55
C GLU A 33 -3.68 -38.18 -10.62
N VAL A 34 -4.88 -37.72 -10.97
CA VAL A 34 -6.01 -37.80 -10.05
C VAL A 34 -6.73 -39.15 -10.14
N LEU A 35 -6.82 -39.79 -11.31
CA LEU A 35 -7.48 -41.09 -11.46
C LEU A 35 -6.51 -42.28 -11.43
N GLU A 36 -5.20 -42.04 -11.33
CA GLU A 36 -4.16 -43.08 -11.41
C GLU A 36 -4.31 -43.95 -12.67
N ILE A 37 -4.60 -43.29 -13.80
CA ILE A 37 -4.80 -43.94 -15.10
C ILE A 37 -3.82 -43.43 -16.15
N ASN A 38 -3.78 -44.10 -17.30
CA ASN A 38 -3.19 -43.54 -18.50
C ASN A 38 -4.27 -43.06 -19.48
N ALA A 39 -4.78 -41.85 -19.27
CA ALA A 39 -5.75 -41.19 -20.14
C ALA A 39 -5.23 -40.94 -21.56
N PHE A 40 -3.93 -41.17 -21.83
CA PHE A 40 -3.37 -41.14 -23.19
C PHE A 40 -3.58 -42.43 -23.98
N GLN A 41 -3.76 -43.55 -23.28
CA GLN A 41 -3.86 -44.89 -23.90
C GLN A 41 -5.27 -45.49 -23.82
N LEU A 42 -6.06 -45.08 -22.82
CA LEU A 42 -7.42 -45.57 -22.64
C LEU A 42 -8.39 -44.95 -23.66
N LYS A 43 -9.45 -45.70 -23.97
CA LYS A 43 -10.55 -45.20 -24.81
C LYS A 43 -11.39 -44.17 -24.05
N LYS A 44 -12.02 -43.25 -24.77
CA LYS A 44 -12.86 -42.19 -24.19
C LYS A 44 -13.92 -42.74 -23.25
N GLU A 45 -14.57 -43.85 -23.59
CA GLU A 45 -15.63 -44.46 -22.78
C GLU A 45 -15.12 -44.95 -21.43
N GLU A 46 -13.88 -45.47 -21.38
CA GLU A 46 -13.25 -45.95 -20.15
C GLU A 46 -12.84 -44.78 -19.25
N VAL A 47 -12.30 -43.71 -19.84
CA VAL A 47 -11.97 -42.47 -19.12
C VAL A 47 -13.25 -41.82 -18.56
N SER A 48 -14.33 -41.79 -19.36
CA SER A 48 -15.62 -41.21 -18.97
C SER A 48 -16.23 -41.93 -17.77
N LYS A 49 -16.21 -43.27 -17.77
CA LYS A 49 -16.70 -44.08 -16.63
C LYS A 49 -15.96 -43.76 -15.34
N LYS A 50 -14.63 -43.75 -15.38
CA LYS A 50 -13.79 -43.43 -14.21
C LYS A 50 -13.98 -41.99 -13.72
N LEU A 51 -14.23 -41.06 -14.63
CA LEU A 51 -14.54 -39.68 -14.30
C LEU A 51 -15.89 -39.56 -13.58
N CYS A 52 -16.93 -40.23 -14.10
CA CYS A 52 -18.24 -40.31 -13.46
C CYS A 52 -18.17 -40.95 -12.06
N GLU A 53 -17.43 -42.05 -11.91
CA GLU A 53 -17.22 -42.74 -10.63
C GLU A 53 -16.56 -41.83 -9.58
N LYS A 54 -15.54 -41.05 -9.98
CA LYS A 54 -14.79 -40.22 -9.04
C LYS A 54 -15.49 -38.92 -8.66
N TYR A 55 -16.11 -38.25 -9.63
CA TYR A 55 -16.64 -36.90 -9.46
C TYR A 55 -18.17 -36.84 -9.40
N GLY A 56 -18.86 -37.98 -9.54
CA GLY A 56 -20.32 -38.08 -9.37
C GLY A 56 -21.15 -37.58 -10.56
N TYR A 57 -20.53 -37.40 -11.73
CA TYR A 57 -21.24 -37.05 -12.96
C TYR A 57 -22.00 -38.24 -13.55
N LYS A 58 -23.06 -37.97 -14.31
CA LYS A 58 -23.71 -38.98 -15.16
C LYS A 58 -23.07 -39.01 -16.56
N LEU A 59 -23.10 -40.16 -17.22
CA LEU A 59 -22.51 -40.30 -18.57
C LEU A 59 -23.18 -39.36 -19.59
N GLU A 60 -24.47 -39.10 -19.43
CA GLU A 60 -25.26 -38.21 -20.28
C GLU A 60 -24.92 -36.72 -20.10
N GLU A 61 -24.28 -36.37 -18.98
CA GLU A 61 -23.83 -35.00 -18.68
C GLU A 61 -22.46 -34.68 -19.32
N LEU A 62 -21.74 -35.72 -19.78
CA LEU A 62 -20.43 -35.56 -20.40
C LEU A 62 -20.54 -35.32 -21.91
N PRO A 63 -19.69 -34.44 -22.49
CA PRO A 63 -19.69 -34.22 -23.93
C PRO A 63 -19.43 -35.49 -24.75
N ASN A 64 -20.14 -35.63 -25.87
CA ASN A 64 -20.01 -36.78 -26.79
C ASN A 64 -18.70 -36.78 -27.58
N GLU A 65 -18.12 -35.63 -27.85
CA GLU A 65 -16.83 -35.51 -28.52
C GLU A 65 -15.69 -35.61 -27.50
N GLU A 66 -14.65 -36.39 -27.82
CA GLU A 66 -13.49 -36.58 -26.93
C GLU A 66 -12.79 -35.26 -26.60
N GLU A 67 -12.65 -34.37 -27.57
CA GLU A 67 -12.01 -33.06 -27.35
C GLU A 67 -12.80 -32.20 -26.36
N LYS A 68 -14.13 -32.11 -26.55
CA LYS A 68 -15.03 -31.38 -25.66
C LYS A 68 -15.07 -31.98 -24.25
N MET A 69 -14.89 -33.30 -24.12
CA MET A 69 -14.80 -33.96 -22.81
C MET A 69 -13.57 -33.45 -22.02
N TYR A 70 -12.40 -33.34 -22.65
CA TYR A 70 -11.22 -32.83 -21.95
C TYR A 70 -11.29 -31.32 -21.68
N GLN A 71 -11.97 -30.55 -22.54
CA GLN A 71 -12.31 -29.15 -22.24
C GLN A 71 -13.24 -29.06 -21.01
N PHE A 72 -14.24 -29.95 -20.92
CA PHE A 72 -15.12 -30.03 -19.75
C PHE A 72 -14.33 -30.30 -18.47
N VAL A 73 -13.35 -31.20 -18.51
CA VAL A 73 -12.46 -31.46 -17.35
C VAL A 73 -11.66 -30.22 -16.97
N ALA A 74 -11.02 -29.55 -17.94
CA ALA A 74 -10.26 -28.33 -17.68
C ALA A 74 -11.14 -27.23 -17.05
N ASN A 75 -12.36 -27.04 -17.56
CA ASN A 75 -13.21 -25.92 -17.15
C ASN A 75 -13.96 -26.19 -15.84
N ASN A 76 -14.57 -27.39 -15.69
CA ASN A 76 -15.48 -27.67 -14.59
C ASN A 76 -14.83 -28.42 -13.43
N ILE A 77 -13.75 -29.14 -13.67
CA ILE A 77 -13.05 -29.91 -12.63
C ILE A 77 -11.77 -29.19 -12.20
N MET A 78 -10.92 -28.81 -13.15
CA MET A 78 -9.70 -28.06 -12.85
C MET A 78 -9.95 -26.57 -12.59
N GLY A 79 -11.13 -26.05 -12.95
CA GLY A 79 -11.51 -24.66 -12.71
C GLY A 79 -10.72 -23.66 -13.55
N ILE A 80 -10.36 -23.99 -14.79
CA ILE A 80 -9.71 -23.06 -15.72
C ILE A 80 -10.80 -22.30 -16.51
N LYS A 81 -10.62 -20.99 -16.71
CA LYS A 81 -11.55 -20.17 -17.49
C LYS A 81 -11.73 -20.72 -18.90
N GLU A 82 -12.97 -20.78 -19.38
CA GLU A 82 -13.33 -21.39 -20.67
C GLU A 82 -12.55 -20.81 -21.86
N ASN A 83 -12.42 -19.49 -21.93
CA ASN A 83 -11.81 -18.78 -23.07
C ASN A 83 -10.30 -18.54 -22.93
N THR A 84 -9.61 -19.17 -21.96
CA THR A 84 -8.23 -18.81 -21.60
C THR A 84 -7.28 -20.00 -21.64
N GLU A 85 -6.34 -20.08 -22.58
CA GLU A 85 -5.33 -21.14 -22.62
C GLU A 85 -4.12 -20.83 -21.71
N PRO A 86 -3.82 -21.66 -20.68
CA PRO A 86 -2.73 -21.36 -19.75
C PRO A 86 -1.35 -21.16 -20.37
N TYR A 87 -1.05 -21.91 -21.43
CA TYR A 87 0.22 -21.77 -22.14
C TYR A 87 0.30 -20.45 -22.95
N GLU A 88 -0.82 -19.95 -23.46
CA GLU A 88 -0.88 -18.69 -24.22
C GLU A 88 -0.71 -17.51 -23.27
N GLU A 89 -1.39 -17.52 -22.13
CA GLU A 89 -1.25 -16.49 -21.09
C GLU A 89 0.18 -16.46 -20.54
N PHE A 90 0.79 -17.62 -20.29
CA PHE A 90 2.18 -17.68 -19.86
C PHE A 90 3.13 -17.07 -20.90
N ASN A 91 2.97 -17.43 -22.17
CA ASN A 91 3.80 -16.89 -23.25
C ASN A 91 3.58 -15.38 -23.45
N HIS A 92 2.33 -14.93 -23.34
CA HIS A 92 1.99 -13.52 -23.40
C HIS A 92 2.67 -12.73 -22.28
N GLU A 93 2.61 -13.26 -21.05
CA GLU A 93 3.26 -12.65 -19.91
C GLU A 93 4.79 -12.60 -20.08
N VAL A 94 5.43 -13.68 -20.52
CA VAL A 94 6.86 -13.70 -20.82
C VAL A 94 7.21 -12.64 -21.86
N PHE A 95 6.40 -12.49 -22.91
CA PHE A 95 6.60 -11.46 -23.93
C PHE A 95 6.52 -10.04 -23.34
N LEU A 96 5.52 -9.77 -22.49
CA LEU A 96 5.39 -8.49 -21.78
C LEU A 96 6.60 -8.23 -20.88
N VAL A 97 7.09 -9.25 -20.17
CA VAL A 97 8.28 -9.13 -19.33
C VAL A 97 9.52 -8.78 -20.16
N MET A 98 9.71 -9.45 -21.30
CA MET A 98 10.81 -9.14 -22.21
C MET A 98 10.73 -7.71 -22.76
N LYS A 99 9.52 -7.23 -23.06
CA LYS A 99 9.29 -5.84 -23.49
C LYS A 99 9.69 -4.85 -22.40
N ASP A 100 9.31 -5.11 -21.16
CA ASP A 100 9.63 -4.25 -20.00
C ASP A 100 11.14 -4.25 -19.72
N LEU A 101 11.80 -5.42 -19.74
CA LEU A 101 13.26 -5.51 -19.60
C LEU A 101 14.01 -4.76 -20.70
N LYS A 102 13.54 -4.87 -21.95
CA LYS A 102 14.12 -4.12 -23.07
C LYS A 102 14.01 -2.62 -22.84
N LYS A 103 12.85 -2.15 -22.34
CA LYS A 103 12.62 -0.75 -22.02
C LYS A 103 13.54 -0.27 -20.89
N ILE A 104 13.62 -1.01 -19.79
CA ILE A 104 14.53 -0.71 -18.67
C ILE A 104 15.98 -0.60 -19.15
N ASN A 105 16.46 -1.57 -19.93
CA ASN A 105 17.83 -1.53 -20.45
C ASN A 105 18.05 -0.30 -21.36
N SER A 106 17.06 0.08 -22.18
CA SER A 106 17.13 1.31 -23.00
C SER A 106 17.23 2.56 -22.13
N MET A 107 16.43 2.66 -21.07
CA MET A 107 16.45 3.79 -20.14
C MET A 107 17.78 3.87 -19.37
N ILE A 108 18.32 2.73 -18.93
CA ILE A 108 19.64 2.67 -18.28
C ILE A 108 20.72 3.23 -19.20
N LEU A 109 20.78 2.74 -20.44
CA LEU A 109 21.78 3.20 -21.43
C LEU A 109 21.64 4.70 -21.72
N GLU A 110 20.40 5.18 -21.88
CA GLU A 110 20.13 6.60 -22.07
C GLU A 110 20.66 7.40 -20.87
N TYR A 111 20.28 7.06 -19.64
CA TYR A 111 20.66 7.81 -18.44
C TYR A 111 22.14 7.70 -18.10
N GLU A 112 22.79 6.57 -18.36
CA GLU A 112 24.24 6.43 -18.24
C GLU A 112 24.97 7.30 -19.27
N SER A 113 24.47 7.40 -20.51
CA SER A 113 25.05 8.28 -21.52
C SER A 113 24.93 9.76 -21.15
N ARG A 114 23.78 10.18 -20.59
CA ARG A 114 23.54 11.56 -20.13
C ARG A 114 24.50 11.96 -19.00
N GLN A 115 24.88 11.02 -18.14
CA GLN A 115 25.84 11.28 -17.04
C GLN A 115 27.27 11.55 -17.53
N GLN A 116 27.62 11.15 -18.74
CA GLN A 116 28.95 11.31 -19.33
C GLN A 116 29.11 12.63 -20.09
N VAL A 117 28.05 13.42 -20.23
CA VAL A 117 28.09 14.74 -20.85
C VAL A 117 29.04 15.65 -20.09
N ILE A 118 30.00 16.24 -20.81
CA ILE A 118 30.94 17.21 -20.29
C ILE A 118 30.12 18.45 -19.87
N ASP A 119 30.36 18.95 -18.66
CA ASP A 119 29.64 20.09 -18.05
C ASP A 119 28.19 19.85 -17.59
N ILE A 120 27.78 18.59 -17.39
CA ILE A 120 26.48 18.31 -16.75
C ILE A 120 26.41 18.91 -15.33
N ASP A 121 25.27 19.53 -15.01
CA ASP A 121 25.00 20.03 -13.66
C ASP A 121 25.08 18.91 -12.61
N ARG A 122 25.57 19.27 -11.42
CA ARG A 122 25.79 18.31 -10.33
C ARG A 122 24.48 17.69 -9.82
N TYR A 123 23.39 18.46 -9.74
CA TYR A 123 22.09 17.95 -9.31
C TYR A 123 21.49 17.07 -10.39
N GLU A 124 21.55 17.50 -11.66
CA GLU A 124 21.06 16.72 -12.79
C GLU A 124 21.77 15.36 -12.88
N LYS A 125 23.10 15.34 -12.75
CA LYS A 125 23.89 14.09 -12.71
C LYS A 125 23.42 13.13 -11.61
N LYS A 126 23.11 13.66 -10.41
CA LYS A 126 22.61 12.85 -9.29
C LYS A 126 21.21 12.29 -9.53
N LYS A 127 20.35 12.99 -10.29
CA LYS A 127 19.03 12.50 -10.70
C LYS A 127 19.16 11.29 -11.61
N TYR A 128 20.01 11.36 -12.64
CA TYR A 128 20.28 10.21 -13.50
C TYR A 128 20.88 9.02 -12.74
N GLN A 129 21.85 9.27 -11.85
CA GLN A 129 22.42 8.21 -11.00
C GLN A 129 21.33 7.51 -10.17
N TYR A 130 20.44 8.27 -9.55
CA TYR A 130 19.32 7.73 -8.79
C TYR A 130 18.38 6.88 -9.66
N LEU A 131 17.98 7.37 -10.84
CA LEU A 131 17.11 6.61 -11.75
C LEU A 131 17.77 5.33 -12.23
N VAL A 132 19.07 5.36 -12.55
CA VAL A 132 19.83 4.16 -12.93
C VAL A 132 19.84 3.13 -11.79
N GLU A 133 20.16 3.54 -10.55
CA GLU A 133 20.08 2.65 -9.38
C GLU A 133 18.67 2.09 -9.18
N LYS A 134 17.63 2.91 -9.38
CA LYS A 134 16.22 2.50 -9.26
C LYS A 134 15.83 1.50 -10.36
N LEU A 135 16.30 1.70 -11.58
CA LEU A 135 16.08 0.81 -12.73
C LEU A 135 16.79 -0.54 -12.57
N TYR A 136 18.01 -0.57 -12.04
CA TYR A 136 18.69 -1.83 -11.71
C TYR A 136 17.90 -2.65 -10.67
N LYS A 137 17.39 -2.00 -9.60
CA LYS A 137 16.51 -2.67 -8.63
C LYS A 137 15.21 -3.19 -9.25
N ALA A 138 14.63 -2.45 -10.20
CA ALA A 138 13.44 -2.90 -10.92
C ALA A 138 13.74 -4.12 -11.81
N LYS A 139 14.91 -4.14 -12.45
CA LYS A 139 15.40 -5.28 -13.23
C LYS A 139 15.56 -6.52 -12.34
N ASP A 140 16.15 -6.38 -11.16
CA ASP A 140 16.27 -7.47 -10.19
C ASP A 140 14.90 -8.00 -9.77
N GLY A 141 13.95 -7.10 -9.45
CA GLY A 141 12.57 -7.49 -9.12
C GLY A 141 11.83 -8.19 -10.28
N ILE A 142 12.14 -7.86 -11.54
CA ILE A 142 11.62 -8.62 -12.69
C ILE A 142 12.24 -10.02 -12.75
N CYS A 143 13.54 -10.16 -12.51
CA CYS A 143 14.21 -11.46 -12.47
C CYS A 143 13.64 -12.35 -11.36
N GLU A 144 13.39 -11.81 -10.17
CA GLU A 144 12.73 -12.51 -9.06
C GLU A 144 11.32 -12.97 -9.46
N TYR A 145 10.54 -12.08 -10.08
CA TYR A 145 9.21 -12.42 -10.59
C TYR A 145 9.27 -13.55 -11.64
N MET A 146 10.18 -13.46 -12.62
CA MET A 146 10.34 -14.48 -13.66
C MET A 146 10.77 -15.85 -13.11
N THR A 147 11.61 -15.87 -12.08
CA THR A 147 12.20 -17.11 -11.55
C THR A 147 11.31 -17.79 -10.52
N GLY A 148 10.54 -17.03 -9.73
CA GLY A 148 9.69 -17.56 -8.66
C GLY A 148 8.18 -17.41 -8.90
N GLU A 149 7.72 -16.21 -9.24
CA GLU A 149 6.31 -15.83 -9.05
C GLU A 149 5.43 -15.97 -10.31
N ILE A 150 6.03 -15.88 -11.51
CA ILE A 150 5.31 -15.82 -12.79
C ILE A 150 4.28 -16.94 -12.96
N LYS A 151 4.64 -18.19 -12.61
CA LYS A 151 3.74 -19.35 -12.69
C LYS A 151 2.52 -19.16 -11.79
N SER A 152 2.74 -18.71 -10.55
CA SER A 152 1.67 -18.51 -9.58
C SER A 152 0.74 -17.35 -9.99
N SER A 153 1.30 -16.27 -10.55
CA SER A 153 0.52 -15.13 -11.02
C SER A 153 -0.35 -15.50 -12.22
N ILE A 154 0.19 -16.25 -13.18
CA ILE A 154 -0.59 -16.74 -14.33
C ILE A 154 -1.64 -17.75 -13.91
N TYR A 155 -1.33 -18.66 -12.99
CA TYR A 155 -2.34 -19.57 -12.46
C TYR A 155 -3.53 -18.83 -11.82
N LYS A 156 -3.27 -17.77 -11.05
CA LYS A 156 -4.35 -16.92 -10.48
C LYS A 156 -5.19 -16.23 -11.56
N GLU A 157 -4.57 -15.80 -12.66
CA GLU A 157 -5.25 -15.15 -13.78
C GLU A 157 -6.12 -16.13 -14.59
N VAL A 158 -5.66 -17.37 -14.78
CA VAL A 158 -6.39 -18.38 -15.58
C VAL A 158 -7.43 -19.15 -14.79
N LYS A 159 -7.34 -19.14 -13.45
CA LYS A 159 -8.29 -19.81 -12.56
C LYS A 159 -9.64 -19.09 -12.56
N ASP A 160 -10.72 -19.88 -12.66
CA ASP A 160 -12.09 -19.44 -12.51
C ASP A 160 -12.49 -19.54 -11.04
N TRP A 161 -12.35 -18.41 -10.35
CA TRP A 161 -12.68 -18.27 -8.93
C TRP A 161 -14.18 -18.42 -8.63
N SER A 162 -15.06 -18.43 -9.64
CA SER A 162 -16.49 -18.64 -9.46
C SER A 162 -16.88 -20.11 -9.28
N LYS A 163 -15.97 -21.05 -9.61
CA LYS A 163 -16.20 -22.49 -9.46
C LYS A 163 -16.04 -22.92 -7.99
N PRO A 164 -16.62 -24.06 -7.56
CA PRO A 164 -16.53 -24.55 -6.18
C PRO A 164 -15.09 -24.69 -5.68
N ASN A 165 -14.18 -25.13 -6.56
CA ASN A 165 -12.73 -25.27 -6.29
C ASN A 165 -11.96 -23.94 -6.41
N GLY A 166 -12.68 -22.85 -6.72
CA GLY A 166 -12.15 -21.52 -7.00
C GLY A 166 -11.85 -20.78 -5.70
N PHE A 167 -12.84 -20.60 -4.82
CA PHE A 167 -12.70 -19.73 -3.66
C PHE A 167 -11.67 -20.26 -2.64
N PRO A 168 -10.69 -19.45 -2.21
CA PRO A 168 -9.81 -19.85 -1.12
C PRO A 168 -10.64 -19.99 0.16
N SER A 169 -10.49 -21.11 0.87
CA SER A 169 -11.14 -21.41 2.15
C SER A 169 -10.96 -20.33 3.24
N SER A 170 -10.06 -19.38 3.02
CA SER A 170 -9.71 -18.27 3.91
C SER A 170 -10.31 -16.90 3.54
N GLY A 171 -11.16 -16.81 2.49
CA GLY A 171 -11.90 -15.57 2.16
C GLY A 171 -11.04 -14.36 1.76
N SER A 172 -9.73 -14.53 1.55
CA SER A 172 -8.81 -13.42 1.27
C SER A 172 -8.76 -13.09 -0.22
N PHE A 173 -9.45 -12.03 -0.63
CA PHE A 173 -9.42 -11.48 -2.01
C PHE A 173 -8.00 -11.17 -2.50
N ASN A 174 -7.06 -10.84 -1.59
CA ASN A 174 -5.67 -10.59 -1.94
C ASN A 174 -4.96 -11.83 -2.51
N LYS A 175 -5.43 -13.04 -2.22
CA LYS A 175 -4.89 -14.28 -2.81
C LYS A 175 -5.30 -14.44 -4.29
N MET A 176 -6.33 -13.72 -4.75
CA MET A 176 -6.85 -13.80 -6.12
C MET A 176 -6.19 -12.80 -7.08
N LEU A 177 -5.63 -11.70 -6.57
CA LEU A 177 -5.01 -10.68 -7.41
C LEU A 177 -3.58 -11.08 -7.79
N PRO A 178 -3.21 -11.04 -9.09
CA PRO A 178 -1.84 -11.25 -9.51
C PRO A 178 -1.00 -10.05 -9.05
N ILE A 179 0.00 -10.32 -8.21
CA ILE A 179 1.04 -9.33 -7.91
C ILE A 179 2.13 -9.53 -8.95
N ARG A 180 2.49 -8.43 -9.61
CA ARG A 180 3.62 -8.36 -10.54
C ARG A 180 4.68 -7.45 -9.93
N TYR A 181 5.77 -7.24 -10.67
CA TYR A 181 6.81 -6.29 -10.29
C TYR A 181 6.39 -4.83 -10.48
N ALA A 182 7.06 -3.93 -9.74
CA ALA A 182 6.69 -2.52 -9.63
C ALA A 182 6.67 -1.76 -10.97
N PHE A 183 7.65 -2.02 -11.85
CA PHE A 183 7.84 -1.26 -13.09
C PHE A 183 6.59 -1.21 -13.99
N ARG A 184 5.89 -2.34 -14.17
CA ARG A 184 4.78 -2.44 -15.14
C ARG A 184 3.58 -1.52 -14.85
N GLY A 185 3.35 -1.19 -13.59
CA GLY A 185 2.24 -0.29 -13.18
C GLY A 185 2.69 1.11 -12.81
N ARG A 186 4.00 1.39 -12.80
CA ARG A 186 4.59 2.62 -12.23
C ARG A 186 5.77 3.12 -13.04
N GLU A 187 5.68 2.99 -14.36
CA GLU A 187 6.76 3.35 -15.28
C GLU A 187 7.21 4.81 -15.12
N GLU A 188 6.26 5.73 -14.94
CA GLU A 188 6.52 7.16 -14.72
C GLU A 188 7.43 7.43 -13.50
N GLU A 189 7.47 6.54 -12.51
CA GLU A 189 8.36 6.69 -11.34
C GLU A 189 9.84 6.46 -11.69
N TYR A 190 10.14 5.98 -12.89
CA TYR A 190 11.49 5.73 -13.41
C TYR A 190 11.92 6.77 -14.45
N GLU A 191 11.07 7.74 -14.75
CA GLU A 191 11.35 8.83 -15.68
C GLU A 191 11.81 10.10 -14.97
N MET A 192 12.44 11.01 -15.70
CA MET A 192 12.87 12.31 -15.15
C MET A 192 11.72 13.17 -14.62
N SER A 193 10.51 12.98 -15.14
CA SER A 193 9.30 13.69 -14.69
C SER A 193 8.93 13.40 -13.23
N VAL A 194 9.45 12.31 -12.63
CA VAL A 194 9.27 12.02 -11.19
C VAL A 194 9.81 13.15 -10.30
N PHE A 195 10.83 13.85 -10.77
CA PHE A 195 11.46 14.95 -10.06
C PHE A 195 10.71 16.28 -10.21
N ASP A 196 9.70 16.39 -11.08
CA ASP A 196 8.90 17.62 -11.24
C ASP A 196 7.89 17.82 -10.11
N GLY A 197 7.58 16.74 -9.39
CA GLY A 197 6.68 16.75 -8.25
C GLY A 197 5.19 16.96 -8.57
N LEU A 198 4.78 16.86 -9.84
CA LEU A 198 3.39 17.07 -10.24
C LEU A 198 2.43 15.98 -9.73
N ASN A 199 2.93 14.79 -9.43
CA ASN A 199 2.11 13.63 -9.04
C ASN A 199 1.35 13.80 -7.71
N TYR A 200 1.81 14.70 -6.84
CA TYR A 200 1.24 14.88 -5.50
C TYR A 200 0.68 16.28 -5.24
N LYS A 201 0.93 17.26 -6.12
CA LYS A 201 0.47 18.66 -5.95
C LYS A 201 -1.01 18.88 -6.27
N PHE A 202 -1.61 17.98 -7.05
CA PHE A 202 -2.96 18.15 -7.61
C PHE A 202 -3.91 17.03 -7.17
N GLU A 203 -4.27 17.01 -5.90
CA GLU A 203 -5.15 15.98 -5.31
C GLU A 203 -6.64 16.18 -5.67
N PHE A 204 -7.09 17.42 -5.87
CA PHE A 204 -8.52 17.72 -6.06
C PHE A 204 -9.03 17.56 -7.51
N ILE A 205 -8.21 17.06 -8.43
CA ILE A 205 -8.58 16.85 -9.83
C ILE A 205 -8.51 15.38 -10.23
N THR A 206 -9.17 15.05 -11.33
CA THR A 206 -9.17 13.70 -11.88
C THR A 206 -7.79 13.30 -12.43
N LEU A 207 -7.56 11.98 -12.56
CA LEU A 207 -6.33 11.46 -13.16
C LEU A 207 -6.14 11.96 -14.60
N GLN A 208 -7.23 12.10 -15.36
CA GLN A 208 -7.19 12.62 -16.72
C GLN A 208 -6.69 14.06 -16.75
N GLU A 209 -7.29 14.95 -15.96
CA GLU A 209 -6.89 16.36 -15.88
C GLU A 209 -5.44 16.53 -15.41
N ARG A 210 -4.99 15.65 -14.49
CA ARG A 210 -3.60 15.64 -14.05
C ARG A 210 -2.65 15.27 -15.18
N ASN A 211 -3.02 14.30 -16.01
CA ASN A 211 -2.21 13.90 -17.17
C ASN A 211 -2.16 15.01 -18.23
N GLU A 212 -3.27 15.72 -18.46
CA GLU A 212 -3.30 16.93 -19.30
C GLU A 212 -2.35 18.02 -18.75
N LEU A 213 -2.39 18.27 -17.44
CA LEU A 213 -1.47 19.23 -16.79
C LEU A 213 0.00 18.84 -16.94
N LYS A 214 0.35 17.56 -16.81
CA LYS A 214 1.72 17.07 -17.05
C LYS A 214 2.17 17.35 -18.49
N LEU A 215 1.30 17.12 -19.47
CA LEU A 215 1.61 17.41 -20.88
C LEU A 215 1.82 18.92 -21.10
N LEU A 216 1.00 19.77 -20.47
CA LEU A 216 1.17 21.22 -20.51
C LEU A 216 2.49 21.65 -19.87
N HIS A 217 2.90 21.05 -18.74
CA HIS A 217 4.17 21.37 -18.09
C HIS A 217 5.38 21.22 -19.03
N SER A 218 5.36 20.20 -19.90
CA SER A 218 6.42 19.95 -20.88
C SER A 218 6.29 20.79 -22.15
N ASN A 219 5.06 21.06 -22.63
CA ASN A 219 4.81 21.60 -23.98
C ASN A 219 4.38 23.07 -24.00
N ASN A 220 3.69 23.55 -22.96
CA ASN A 220 3.12 24.90 -22.88
C ASN A 220 3.12 25.41 -21.43
N LYS A 221 4.25 26.00 -21.02
CA LYS A 221 4.43 26.49 -19.65
C LYS A 221 3.49 27.63 -19.28
N GLU A 222 3.08 28.48 -20.22
CA GLU A 222 2.17 29.60 -19.95
C GLU A 222 0.78 29.07 -19.58
N GLU A 223 0.21 28.20 -20.42
CA GLU A 223 -1.09 27.58 -20.15
C GLU A 223 -1.08 26.69 -18.91
N PHE A 224 0.03 25.99 -18.66
CA PHE A 224 0.25 25.26 -17.41
C PHE A 224 0.11 26.20 -16.20
N ASN A 225 0.85 27.31 -16.18
CA ASN A 225 0.83 28.27 -15.07
C ASN A 225 -0.57 28.86 -14.84
N GLU A 226 -1.28 29.21 -15.91
CA GLU A 226 -2.66 29.70 -15.79
C GLU A 226 -3.61 28.66 -15.18
N ARG A 227 -3.43 27.38 -15.53
CA ARG A 227 -4.27 26.29 -15.01
C ARG A 227 -3.94 26.01 -13.54
N VAL A 228 -2.67 26.15 -13.14
CA VAL A 228 -2.26 26.11 -11.73
C VAL A 228 -2.86 27.28 -10.94
N ASP A 229 -2.79 28.51 -11.48
CA ASP A 229 -3.44 29.69 -10.87
C ASP A 229 -4.94 29.42 -10.62
N ARG A 230 -5.66 28.95 -11.65
CA ARG A 230 -7.09 28.62 -11.54
C ARG A 230 -7.35 27.53 -10.51
N TYR A 231 -6.51 26.48 -10.47
CA TYR A 231 -6.62 25.41 -9.47
C TYR A 231 -6.50 25.97 -8.06
N ILE A 232 -5.50 26.82 -7.81
CA ILE A 232 -5.26 27.40 -6.48
C ILE A 232 -6.45 28.22 -6.00
N ILE A 233 -7.00 29.07 -6.88
CA ILE A 233 -8.16 29.92 -6.58
C ILE A 233 -9.41 29.07 -6.38
N THR A 234 -9.69 28.12 -7.29
CA THR A 234 -10.91 27.30 -7.27
C THR A 234 -11.02 26.48 -5.98
N TYR A 235 -9.88 25.98 -5.49
CA TYR A 235 -9.83 25.11 -4.32
C TYR A 235 -9.42 25.82 -3.03
N GLU A 236 -9.30 27.16 -3.06
CA GLU A 236 -8.94 28.00 -1.91
C GLU A 236 -7.77 27.42 -1.10
N ILE A 237 -6.68 27.11 -1.80
CA ILE A 237 -5.55 26.34 -1.25
C ILE A 237 -4.93 27.03 -0.02
N ASP A 238 -4.85 28.35 -0.04
CA ASP A 238 -4.38 29.19 1.07
C ASP A 238 -5.24 29.00 2.33
N ASN A 239 -6.57 29.07 2.19
CA ASN A 239 -7.51 28.84 3.31
C ASN A 239 -7.42 27.42 3.85
N LYS A 240 -7.29 26.42 2.97
CA LYS A 240 -7.10 25.01 3.37
C LYS A 240 -5.83 24.83 4.20
N ILE A 241 -4.71 25.44 3.76
CA ILE A 241 -3.45 25.37 4.50
C ILE A 241 -3.60 26.01 5.89
N LEU A 242 -4.28 27.15 5.99
CA LEU A 242 -4.53 27.80 7.28
C LEU A 242 -5.35 26.90 8.23
N SER A 243 -6.41 26.25 7.74
CA SER A 243 -7.19 25.28 8.53
C SER A 243 -6.31 24.13 9.02
N LEU A 244 -5.49 23.55 8.13
CA LEU A 244 -4.59 22.44 8.48
C LEU A 244 -3.53 22.85 9.51
N ILE A 245 -3.04 24.10 9.46
CA ILE A 245 -2.13 24.65 10.47
C ILE A 245 -2.84 24.78 11.81
N GLU A 246 -4.10 25.21 11.82
CA GLU A 246 -4.90 25.40 13.02
C GLU A 246 -5.35 24.10 13.68
N GLU A 247 -5.43 23.02 12.93
CA GLU A 247 -5.84 21.71 13.43
C GLU A 247 -4.66 20.80 13.85
N ASN A 248 -3.42 21.25 13.69
CA ASN A 248 -2.24 20.43 13.92
C ASN A 248 -1.30 21.03 14.98
N HIS A 249 -1.02 20.27 16.04
CA HIS A 249 -0.22 20.73 17.16
C HIS A 249 1.24 21.08 16.83
N VAL A 250 1.79 20.55 15.73
CA VAL A 250 3.15 20.88 15.25
C VAL A 250 3.10 22.13 14.39
N LEU A 251 2.24 22.14 13.37
CA LEU A 251 2.13 23.25 12.43
C LEU A 251 1.72 24.55 13.13
N ASN A 252 0.77 24.46 14.07
CA ASN A 252 0.25 25.61 14.81
C ASN A 252 1.34 26.38 15.59
N LYS A 253 2.38 25.68 16.05
CA LYS A 253 3.50 26.30 16.77
C LYS A 253 4.37 27.17 15.86
N ARG A 254 4.34 26.97 14.54
CA ARG A 254 5.13 27.72 13.56
C ARG A 254 4.41 28.99 13.13
N GLN A 255 4.52 30.04 13.94
CA GLN A 255 3.90 31.35 13.64
C GLN A 255 4.29 31.92 12.27
N MET A 256 5.53 31.66 11.82
CA MET A 256 6.01 32.09 10.51
C MET A 256 5.26 31.45 9.33
N LEU A 257 4.61 30.29 9.50
CA LEU A 257 3.81 29.68 8.44
C LEU A 257 2.60 30.54 8.11
N LYS A 258 1.84 30.98 9.13
CA LYS A 258 0.67 31.85 8.92
C LYS A 258 1.08 33.16 8.24
N GLN A 259 2.19 33.75 8.68
CA GLN A 259 2.73 34.97 8.06
C GLN A 259 3.15 34.75 6.60
N ALA A 260 3.75 33.61 6.27
CA ALA A 260 4.10 33.28 4.89
C ALA A 260 2.84 33.16 4.01
N ILE A 261 1.75 32.59 4.51
CA ILE A 261 0.48 32.53 3.77
C ILE A 261 -0.09 33.93 3.52
N GLU A 262 -0.05 34.83 4.51
CA GLU A 262 -0.52 36.21 4.30
C GLU A 262 0.36 36.96 3.28
N ILE A 263 1.69 36.74 3.28
CA ILE A 263 2.59 37.28 2.24
C ILE A 263 2.19 36.79 0.84
N TYR A 264 1.80 35.52 0.71
CA TYR A 264 1.31 34.96 -0.55
C TYR A 264 0.00 35.63 -1.00
N LYS A 265 -0.96 35.82 -0.07
CA LYS A 265 -2.26 36.45 -0.34
C LYS A 265 -2.14 37.92 -0.72
N GLU A 266 -1.13 38.61 -0.22
CA GLU A 266 -0.78 39.99 -0.56
C GLU A 266 -0.03 40.13 -1.90
N ASP A 267 0.11 39.05 -2.67
CA ASP A 267 0.84 38.99 -3.95
C ASP A 267 2.34 39.35 -3.85
N ARG A 268 2.92 39.22 -2.66
CA ARG A 268 4.35 39.45 -2.42
C ARG A 268 5.17 38.18 -2.72
N MET A 269 5.07 37.71 -3.96
CA MET A 269 5.55 36.39 -4.39
C MET A 269 7.06 36.18 -4.23
N GLU A 270 7.88 37.22 -4.44
CA GLU A 270 9.33 37.14 -4.24
C GLU A 270 9.67 36.83 -2.78
N LEU A 271 9.07 37.56 -1.84
CA LEU A 271 9.28 37.36 -0.41
C LEU A 271 8.77 35.99 0.03
N PHE A 272 7.62 35.56 -0.50
CA PHE A 272 7.11 34.21 -0.26
C PHE A 272 8.11 33.14 -0.69
N CYS A 273 8.65 33.24 -1.92
CA CYS A 273 9.62 32.30 -2.47
C CYS A 273 10.91 32.20 -1.65
N GLN A 274 11.29 33.27 -0.93
CA GLN A 274 12.46 33.26 -0.04
C GLN A 274 12.17 32.60 1.31
N ILE A 275 10.98 32.80 1.87
CA ILE A 275 10.63 32.33 3.22
C ILE A 275 10.16 30.88 3.21
N ILE A 276 9.30 30.51 2.25
CA ILE A 276 8.57 29.25 2.34
C ILE A 276 9.45 28.00 2.23
N PRO A 277 10.54 27.95 1.42
CA PRO A 277 11.37 26.75 1.37
C PRO A 277 12.02 26.41 2.72
N LEU A 278 12.35 27.42 3.53
CA LEU A 278 12.87 27.25 4.89
C LEU A 278 11.80 26.70 5.84
N GLN A 279 10.56 27.16 5.70
CA GLN A 279 9.45 26.65 6.51
C GLN A 279 9.09 25.21 6.14
N ILE A 280 9.11 24.86 4.86
CA ILE A 280 8.92 23.50 4.36
C ILE A 280 9.97 22.55 4.95
N GLU A 281 11.25 22.93 4.94
CA GLU A 281 12.29 22.13 5.61
C GLU A 281 12.02 21.99 7.12
N GLY A 282 11.54 23.04 7.76
CA GLY A 282 11.10 23.00 9.15
C GLY A 282 10.00 21.96 9.38
N ILE A 283 8.98 21.91 8.52
CA ILE A 283 7.93 20.90 8.59
C ILE A 283 8.50 19.49 8.40
N ILE A 284 9.41 19.31 7.44
CA ILE A 284 10.10 18.02 7.21
C ILE A 284 10.91 17.59 8.44
N TYR A 285 11.56 18.53 9.11
CA TYR A 285 12.25 18.27 10.38
C TYR A 285 11.27 17.80 11.45
N ASP A 286 10.15 18.50 11.65
CA ASP A 286 9.18 18.10 12.68
C ASP A 286 8.51 16.76 12.35
N TYR A 287 8.29 16.48 11.06
CA TYR A 287 7.81 15.17 10.61
C TYR A 287 8.73 14.05 11.09
N CYS A 288 10.04 14.21 10.94
CA CYS A 288 11.01 13.23 11.44
C CYS A 288 10.90 13.05 12.96
N ILE A 289 10.69 14.13 13.72
CA ILE A 289 10.50 14.07 15.18
C ILE A 289 9.22 13.30 15.52
N GLU A 290 8.11 13.58 14.85
CA GLU A 290 6.83 12.88 15.05
C GLU A 290 6.89 11.39 14.66
N LEU A 291 7.79 11.02 13.75
CA LEU A 291 8.14 9.63 13.43
C LEU A 291 9.07 8.97 14.47
N GLY A 292 9.46 9.69 15.52
CA GLY A 292 10.32 9.23 16.60
C GLY A 292 11.81 9.16 16.22
N VAL A 293 12.27 9.98 15.26
CA VAL A 293 13.70 10.18 15.02
C VAL A 293 14.24 11.14 16.09
N SER A 294 15.38 10.82 16.71
CA SER A 294 15.93 11.66 17.76
C SER A 294 16.38 13.03 17.22
N SER A 295 16.07 14.08 17.98
CA SER A 295 16.43 15.47 17.62
C SER A 295 17.94 15.66 17.45
N SER A 296 18.75 15.02 18.29
CA SER A 296 20.22 15.04 18.23
C SER A 296 20.77 14.50 16.90
N ASN A 297 20.07 13.54 16.28
CA ASN A 297 20.52 12.93 15.05
C ASN A 297 20.07 13.75 13.83
N ILE A 298 18.95 14.47 13.91
CA ILE A 298 18.32 15.10 12.76
C ILE A 298 18.69 16.58 12.56
N GLU A 299 19.15 17.26 13.61
CA GLU A 299 19.48 18.69 13.59
C GLU A 299 20.60 19.05 12.60
N ARG A 300 21.66 18.23 12.54
CA ARG A 300 22.79 18.42 11.61
C ARG A 300 22.68 17.60 10.32
N THR A 301 21.56 16.89 10.17
CA THR A 301 21.36 16.00 9.03
C THR A 301 20.86 16.80 7.83
N PRO A 302 21.46 16.65 6.63
CA PRO A 302 21.01 17.37 5.44
C PRO A 302 19.62 16.91 4.98
N LEU A 303 18.90 17.78 4.27
CA LEU A 303 17.49 17.59 3.90
C LEU A 303 17.21 16.26 3.18
N ASN A 304 18.08 15.86 2.24
CA ASN A 304 17.99 14.57 1.55
C ASN A 304 17.95 13.37 2.52
N LYS A 305 18.72 13.43 3.62
CA LYS A 305 18.77 12.40 4.64
C LYS A 305 17.56 12.44 5.57
N LYS A 306 17.00 13.62 5.84
CA LYS A 306 15.71 13.73 6.55
C LYS A 306 14.60 13.03 5.76
N ILE A 307 14.52 13.27 4.46
CA ILE A 307 13.55 12.61 3.57
C ILE A 307 13.74 11.09 3.56
N GLU A 308 14.98 10.58 3.54
CA GLU A 308 15.25 9.14 3.63
C GLU A 308 14.73 8.51 4.94
N GLU A 309 14.84 9.22 6.06
CA GLU A 309 14.27 8.75 7.34
C GLU A 309 12.74 8.73 7.35
N ILE A 310 12.10 9.69 6.68
CA ILE A 310 10.63 9.69 6.50
C ILE A 310 10.22 8.46 5.70
N VAL A 311 10.80 8.23 4.52
CA VAL A 311 10.42 7.10 3.64
C VAL A 311 10.62 5.74 4.31
N LYS A 312 11.64 5.59 5.17
CA LYS A 312 11.86 4.35 5.93
C LYS A 312 10.72 4.03 6.89
N LYS A 313 10.11 5.04 7.51
CA LYS A 313 9.10 4.90 8.56
C LYS A 313 7.67 5.13 8.07
N ASP A 314 7.52 5.88 6.98
CA ASP A 314 6.25 6.20 6.34
C ASP A 314 6.31 5.86 4.84
N ARG A 315 5.85 4.66 4.51
CA ARG A 315 5.75 4.18 3.13
C ARG A 315 4.70 4.94 2.30
N GLY A 316 3.82 5.70 2.94
CA GLY A 316 2.80 6.52 2.28
C GLY A 316 3.32 7.84 1.73
N PHE A 317 4.56 8.22 2.06
CA PHE A 317 5.17 9.47 1.60
C PHE A 317 5.67 9.33 0.14
N LYS A 318 4.91 9.87 -0.83
CA LYS A 318 5.08 9.60 -2.27
C LYS A 318 5.92 10.63 -3.06
N CYS A 319 6.30 11.74 -2.43
CA CYS A 319 6.95 12.88 -3.08
C CYS A 319 8.48 12.93 -2.85
N HIS A 320 9.08 11.84 -2.36
CA HIS A 320 10.45 11.89 -1.85
C HIS A 320 11.50 12.21 -2.90
N GLU A 321 11.30 11.83 -4.17
CA GLU A 321 12.22 12.20 -5.25
C GLU A 321 12.33 13.71 -5.40
N TYR A 322 11.20 14.42 -5.53
CA TYR A 322 11.20 15.89 -5.63
C TYR A 322 11.91 16.54 -4.44
N PHE A 323 11.51 16.18 -3.21
CA PHE A 323 12.06 16.81 -2.00
C PHE A 323 13.55 16.49 -1.76
N LYS A 324 14.04 15.38 -2.31
CA LYS A 324 15.43 14.93 -2.18
C LYS A 324 16.36 15.56 -3.22
N TYR A 325 15.84 16.06 -4.33
CA TYR A 325 16.63 16.61 -5.44
C TYR A 325 16.24 18.06 -5.74
N ASP A 326 15.19 18.29 -6.54
CA ASP A 326 14.82 19.60 -7.10
C ASP A 326 14.49 20.63 -6.03
N PHE A 327 13.76 20.20 -5.00
CA PHE A 327 13.44 21.09 -3.89
C PHE A 327 14.70 21.54 -3.12
N ILE A 328 15.73 20.70 -3.02
CA ILE A 328 16.97 21.05 -2.29
C ILE A 328 17.69 22.19 -3.01
N GLU A 329 17.72 22.13 -4.34
CA GLU A 329 18.30 23.19 -5.16
C GLU A 329 17.53 24.50 -4.97
N LEU A 330 16.20 24.45 -5.10
CA LEU A 330 15.31 25.60 -4.88
C LEU A 330 15.51 26.20 -3.48
N ARG A 331 15.52 25.36 -2.44
CA ARG A 331 15.74 25.76 -1.04
C ARG A 331 17.12 26.39 -0.84
N ASN A 332 18.18 25.82 -1.43
CA ASN A 332 19.53 26.37 -1.28
C ASN A 332 19.65 27.74 -1.95
N THR A 333 19.07 27.90 -3.14
CA THR A 333 19.03 29.17 -3.86
C THR A 333 18.25 30.23 -3.09
N ALA A 334 17.10 29.86 -2.49
CA ALA A 334 16.34 30.73 -1.60
C ALA A 334 17.13 31.13 -0.35
N ALA A 335 17.76 30.17 0.34
CA ALA A 335 18.52 30.42 1.57
C ALA A 335 19.75 31.33 1.35
N HIS A 336 20.34 31.30 0.15
CA HIS A 336 21.47 32.16 -0.20
C HIS A 336 21.05 33.54 -0.74
N GLY A 337 19.75 33.82 -0.86
CA GLY A 337 19.26 35.05 -1.51
C GLY A 337 19.82 35.13 -2.93
N ARG A 338 19.63 34.07 -3.72
CA ARG A 338 20.11 33.98 -5.11
C ARG A 338 18.99 33.68 -6.10
N LEU A 339 17.74 33.82 -5.69
CA LEU A 339 16.58 33.78 -6.58
C LEU A 339 16.53 35.09 -7.38
N HIS A 340 17.57 35.38 -8.16
CA HIS A 340 17.73 36.68 -8.81
C HIS A 340 18.13 36.42 -10.27
N GLU A 341 17.22 36.83 -11.17
CA GLU A 341 17.22 36.74 -12.63
C GLU A 341 16.54 35.48 -13.23
N ASN A 342 15.55 35.72 -14.11
CA ASN A 342 14.75 34.76 -14.89
C ASN A 342 13.79 33.82 -14.13
N VAL A 343 13.53 34.06 -12.84
CA VAL A 343 12.50 33.32 -12.09
C VAL A 343 11.13 33.98 -12.26
N ASN A 344 10.14 33.22 -12.73
CA ASN A 344 8.74 33.63 -12.61
C ASN A 344 8.28 33.40 -11.17
N PHE A 345 8.43 34.41 -10.32
CA PHE A 345 8.11 34.31 -8.90
C PHE A 345 6.69 33.85 -8.62
N LYS A 346 5.71 34.27 -9.45
CA LYS A 346 4.32 33.84 -9.29
C LYS A 346 4.19 32.33 -9.54
N ALA A 347 4.71 31.84 -10.66
CA ALA A 347 4.68 30.42 -10.97
C ALA A 347 5.43 29.59 -9.91
N THR A 348 6.59 30.06 -9.45
CA THR A 348 7.34 29.38 -8.38
C THR A 348 6.59 29.39 -7.05
N ALA A 349 5.99 30.52 -6.66
CA ALA A 349 5.17 30.63 -5.46
C ALA A 349 3.98 29.68 -5.50
N ASN A 350 3.29 29.58 -6.63
CA ASN A 350 2.19 28.65 -6.84
C ASN A 350 2.62 27.19 -6.65
N MET A 351 3.78 26.81 -7.18
CA MET A 351 4.28 25.45 -7.00
C MET A 351 4.68 25.16 -5.55
N LEU A 352 5.23 26.17 -4.85
CA LEU A 352 5.63 26.07 -3.44
C LEU A 352 4.45 26.06 -2.47
N ILE A 353 3.37 26.80 -2.74
CA ILE A 353 2.17 26.72 -1.88
C ILE A 353 1.51 25.33 -2.00
N LEU A 354 1.60 24.68 -3.16
CA LEU A 354 1.16 23.29 -3.33
C LEU A 354 2.08 22.29 -2.61
N ASP A 355 3.40 22.54 -2.54
CA ASP A 355 4.30 21.75 -1.68
C ASP A 355 3.91 21.84 -0.21
N LEU A 356 3.61 23.06 0.23
CA LEU A 356 3.19 23.32 1.60
C LEU A 356 1.88 22.61 1.91
N LEU A 357 0.88 22.70 1.01
CA LEU A 357 -0.39 21.98 1.16
C LEU A 357 -0.14 20.49 1.39
N TYR A 358 0.59 19.85 0.48
CA TYR A 358 0.86 18.42 0.57
C TYR A 358 1.49 18.04 1.92
N LEU A 359 2.51 18.78 2.38
CA LEU A 359 3.15 18.49 3.66
C LEU A 359 2.22 18.71 4.85
N CYS A 360 1.38 19.76 4.81
CA CYS A 360 0.37 20.00 5.83
C CYS A 360 -0.68 18.87 5.88
N GLU A 361 -1.11 18.36 4.73
CA GLU A 361 -2.06 17.25 4.62
C GLU A 361 -1.46 15.95 5.14
N VAL A 362 -0.24 15.61 4.72
CA VAL A 362 0.42 14.38 5.17
C VAL A 362 0.69 14.43 6.67
N LEU A 363 1.14 15.56 7.23
CA LEU A 363 1.35 15.66 8.68
C LEU A 363 0.03 15.54 9.48
N ASN A 364 -1.11 15.92 8.90
CA ASN A 364 -2.42 15.78 9.53
C ASN A 364 -3.06 14.40 9.37
N SER A 365 -2.76 13.69 8.28
CA SER A 365 -3.47 12.47 7.89
C SER A 365 -2.64 11.19 7.98
N SER A 366 -1.30 11.30 7.96
CA SER A 366 -0.44 10.12 7.85
C SER A 366 -0.68 9.15 8.99
N SER A 367 -0.99 7.92 8.60
CA SER A 367 -1.16 6.81 9.52
C SER A 367 0.14 6.33 10.14
N ALA A 368 1.31 6.77 9.67
CA ALA A 368 2.61 6.46 10.26
C ALA A 368 2.81 7.20 11.59
N LEU A 369 2.21 8.37 11.76
CA LEU A 369 2.29 9.19 12.97
C LEU A 369 1.39 8.62 14.08
N VAL A 370 1.97 8.45 15.27
CA VAL A 370 1.24 7.93 16.45
C VAL A 370 0.07 8.85 16.80
N VAL A 371 0.31 10.17 16.80
CA VAL A 371 -0.69 11.19 17.14
C VAL A 371 -1.93 11.07 16.24
N ASN A 372 -1.75 10.92 14.92
CA ASN A 372 -2.90 10.82 13.99
C ASN A 372 -3.68 9.52 14.16
N ARG A 373 -3.03 8.39 14.47
CA ARG A 373 -3.73 7.14 14.82
C ARG A 373 -4.55 7.31 16.11
N MET A 374 -3.97 7.93 17.12
CA MET A 374 -4.67 8.22 18.38
C MET A 374 -5.85 9.17 18.16
N ARG A 375 -5.68 10.27 17.42
CA ARG A 375 -6.76 11.22 17.07
C ARG A 375 -7.93 10.53 16.41
N ARG A 376 -7.68 9.63 15.44
CA ARG A 376 -8.73 8.87 14.75
C ARG A 376 -9.51 7.95 15.69
N LEU A 377 -8.82 7.23 16.57
CA LEU A 377 -9.47 6.36 17.56
C LEU A 377 -10.30 7.17 18.56
N VAL A 378 -9.75 8.28 19.06
CA VAL A 378 -10.46 9.16 19.99
C VAL A 378 -11.70 9.77 19.35
N LYS A 379 -11.57 10.28 18.12
CA LYS A 379 -12.71 10.83 17.36
C LYS A 379 -13.79 9.78 17.11
N GLY A 380 -13.41 8.57 16.67
CA GLY A 380 -14.36 7.48 16.47
C GLY A 380 -15.07 7.08 17.77
N PHE A 381 -14.36 7.08 18.90
CA PHE A 381 -15.01 6.86 20.20
C PHE A 381 -16.02 7.96 20.53
N GLU A 382 -15.71 9.25 20.31
CA GLU A 382 -16.65 10.35 20.57
C GLU A 382 -17.92 10.27 19.70
N GLU A 383 -17.75 9.96 18.41
CA GLU A 383 -18.85 9.87 17.45
C GLU A 383 -19.74 8.64 17.73
N ASP A 384 -19.12 7.52 18.13
CA ASP A 384 -19.81 6.24 18.23
C ASP A 384 -20.26 5.89 19.65
N PHE A 385 -19.84 6.63 20.69
CA PHE A 385 -20.11 6.28 22.09
C PHE A 385 -21.60 6.02 22.40
N ASN A 386 -22.50 6.68 21.67
CA ASN A 386 -23.95 6.56 21.82
C ASN A 386 -24.62 5.79 20.66
N ASN A 387 -23.85 5.17 19.77
CA ASN A 387 -24.35 4.45 18.61
C ASN A 387 -24.29 2.93 18.85
N ASP A 388 -25.44 2.33 19.13
CA ASP A 388 -25.57 0.90 19.43
C ASP A 388 -25.16 -0.03 18.27
N TYR A 389 -24.94 0.50 17.06
CA TYR A 389 -24.59 -0.28 15.87
C TYR A 389 -23.08 -0.33 15.55
N LEU A 390 -22.24 0.45 16.24
CA LEU A 390 -20.81 0.54 15.93
C LEU A 390 -19.93 -0.11 17.01
N PRO A 391 -18.84 -0.82 16.62
CA PRO A 391 -18.05 -1.61 17.55
C PRO A 391 -17.07 -0.73 18.35
N ILE A 392 -17.58 0.01 19.33
CA ILE A 392 -16.78 0.80 20.30
C ILE A 392 -15.67 -0.07 20.92
N ASP A 393 -15.98 -1.35 21.19
CA ASP A 393 -15.03 -2.29 21.80
C ASP A 393 -13.75 -2.45 20.98
N TRP A 394 -13.82 -2.44 19.64
CA TRP A 394 -12.64 -2.54 18.79
C TRP A 394 -11.76 -1.29 18.88
N ILE A 395 -12.38 -0.10 19.00
CA ILE A 395 -11.68 1.18 19.17
C ILE A 395 -10.94 1.17 20.51
N VAL A 396 -11.63 0.79 21.59
CA VAL A 396 -11.05 0.71 22.94
C VAL A 396 -9.94 -0.33 23.00
N PHE A 397 -10.15 -1.51 22.40
CA PHE A 397 -9.13 -2.54 22.28
C PHE A 397 -7.87 -2.01 21.62
N SER A 398 -8.03 -1.39 20.44
CA SER A 398 -6.91 -0.84 19.66
C SER A 398 -6.17 0.27 20.42
N PHE A 399 -6.89 1.13 21.13
CA PHE A 399 -6.31 2.21 21.91
C PHE A 399 -5.52 1.68 23.10
N ILE A 400 -6.09 0.77 23.91
CA ILE A 400 -5.43 0.24 25.10
C ILE A 400 -4.24 -0.64 24.74
N ALA A 401 -4.34 -1.44 23.67
CA ALA A 401 -3.26 -2.32 23.22
C ALA A 401 -1.99 -1.54 22.84
N LYS A 402 -2.15 -0.39 22.18
CA LYS A 402 -1.05 0.30 21.49
C LYS A 402 -0.69 1.66 22.08
N TYR A 403 -1.63 2.35 22.75
CA TYR A 403 -1.50 3.77 23.10
C TYR A 403 -1.86 4.10 24.56
N ARG A 404 -2.10 3.11 25.43
CA ARG A 404 -2.51 3.36 26.83
C ARG A 404 -1.55 4.26 27.63
N ASP A 405 -0.25 4.15 27.31
CA ASP A 405 0.87 4.85 27.95
C ASP A 405 1.27 6.12 27.17
N ASN A 406 0.65 6.36 26.01
CA ASN A 406 0.85 7.56 25.21
C ASN A 406 -0.16 8.64 25.61
N SER A 407 0.24 9.90 25.48
CA SER A 407 -0.63 11.06 25.62
C SER A 407 -0.78 11.78 24.30
N LEU A 408 -2.01 12.18 23.96
CA LEU A 408 -2.19 13.21 22.94
C LEU A 408 -1.64 14.54 23.47
N PRO A 409 -1.07 15.39 22.62
CA PRO A 409 -0.75 16.77 22.97
C PRO A 409 -1.98 17.50 23.53
N SER A 410 -1.79 18.28 24.59
CA SER A 410 -2.87 19.05 25.25
C SER A 410 -3.59 20.01 24.31
N PHE A 411 -2.94 20.38 23.22
CA PHE A 411 -3.50 21.10 22.08
C PHE A 411 -4.85 20.55 21.59
N TYR A 412 -5.07 19.23 21.67
CA TYR A 412 -6.30 18.61 21.18
C TYR A 412 -7.43 18.57 22.23
N GLU A 413 -7.14 18.87 23.50
CA GLU A 413 -8.12 18.90 24.59
C GLU A 413 -8.96 17.61 24.72
N LYS A 414 -8.32 16.44 24.53
CA LYS A 414 -8.97 15.12 24.52
C LYS A 414 -8.76 14.30 25.79
N GLU A 415 -8.25 14.90 26.87
CA GLU A 415 -7.93 14.20 28.12
C GLU A 415 -9.16 13.54 28.73
N ASN A 416 -10.32 14.19 28.66
CA ASN A 416 -11.57 13.64 29.19
C ASN A 416 -12.06 12.43 28.39
N VAL A 417 -11.97 12.48 27.06
CA VAL A 417 -12.33 11.36 26.19
C VAL A 417 -11.42 10.17 26.44
N ILE A 418 -10.10 10.40 26.55
CA ILE A 418 -9.14 9.34 26.86
C ILE A 418 -9.44 8.70 28.23
N LYS A 419 -9.89 9.48 29.22
CA LYS A 419 -10.35 8.95 30.50
C LYS A 419 -11.60 8.07 30.33
N GLU A 420 -12.57 8.49 29.53
CA GLU A 420 -13.77 7.68 29.26
C GLU A 420 -13.44 6.39 28.49
N ILE A 421 -12.50 6.42 27.53
CA ILE A 421 -11.97 5.20 26.87
C ILE A 421 -11.37 4.25 27.91
N LYS A 422 -10.52 4.76 28.81
CA LYS A 422 -9.89 3.95 29.87
C LYS A 422 -10.92 3.40 30.86
N LYS A 423 -11.98 4.15 31.14
CA LYS A 423 -13.10 3.71 31.99
C LYS A 423 -13.94 2.64 31.30
N TYR A 424 -14.27 2.81 30.02
CA TYR A 424 -14.97 1.81 29.22
C TYR A 424 -14.18 0.51 29.13
N ALA A 425 -12.85 0.58 29.01
CA ALA A 425 -11.98 -0.60 29.03
C ALA A 425 -12.09 -1.41 30.34
N MET A 426 -12.57 -0.81 31.42
CA MET A 426 -12.80 -1.49 32.71
C MET A 426 -14.25 -1.98 32.86
N SER A 427 -15.10 -1.83 31.84
CA SER A 427 -16.50 -2.26 31.88
C SER A 427 -16.67 -3.75 31.58
N ASP A 428 -17.76 -4.32 32.08
CA ASP A 428 -18.12 -5.72 31.79
C ASP A 428 -18.34 -5.97 30.29
N LYS A 429 -18.92 -5.00 29.57
CA LYS A 429 -19.13 -5.09 28.11
C LYS A 429 -17.81 -5.34 27.37
N PHE A 430 -16.76 -4.62 27.74
CA PHE A 430 -15.45 -4.79 27.11
C PHE A 430 -14.80 -6.14 27.47
N LEU A 431 -15.00 -6.63 28.69
CA LEU A 431 -14.52 -7.96 29.09
C LEU A 431 -15.25 -9.08 28.33
N ASP A 432 -16.54 -8.92 28.06
CA ASP A 432 -17.31 -9.84 27.22
C ASP A 432 -16.81 -9.85 25.77
N TYR A 433 -16.47 -8.67 25.23
CA TYR A 433 -15.82 -8.58 23.93
C TYR A 433 -14.49 -9.37 23.90
N ILE A 434 -13.63 -9.22 24.91
CA ILE A 434 -12.37 -9.99 25.01
C ILE A 434 -12.67 -11.49 25.11
N TYR A 435 -13.66 -11.89 25.92
CA TYR A 435 -14.05 -13.29 26.08
C TYR A 435 -14.47 -13.93 24.74
N ILE A 436 -15.34 -13.26 23.97
CA ILE A 436 -15.80 -13.73 22.65
C ILE A 436 -14.60 -13.93 21.72
N HIS A 437 -13.64 -13.00 21.73
CA HIS A 437 -12.43 -13.09 20.90
C HIS A 437 -11.53 -14.25 21.29
N ILE A 438 -11.51 -14.66 22.56
CA ILE A 438 -10.75 -15.83 23.03
C ILE A 438 -11.47 -17.14 22.68
N MET A 439 -12.80 -17.19 22.86
CA MET A 439 -13.62 -18.40 22.69
C MET A 439 -13.95 -18.74 21.24
N HIS A 440 -14.07 -17.74 20.37
CA HIS A 440 -14.45 -17.95 18.97
C HIS A 440 -13.40 -17.36 18.01
N PRO A 441 -12.18 -17.93 17.94
CA PRO A 441 -11.14 -17.46 17.02
C PRO A 441 -11.62 -17.47 15.55
N LEU A 442 -12.45 -18.45 15.18
CA LEU A 442 -13.00 -18.63 13.83
C LEU A 442 -13.92 -17.47 13.38
N LEU A 443 -14.52 -16.72 14.32
CA LEU A 443 -15.39 -15.58 13.98
C LEU A 443 -14.60 -14.29 13.71
N VAL A 444 -13.32 -14.20 14.09
CA VAL A 444 -12.56 -12.93 14.07
C VAL A 444 -11.12 -13.10 13.55
N SER A 445 -10.89 -14.01 12.59
CA SER A 445 -9.59 -14.49 12.09
C SER A 445 -8.77 -15.23 13.15
N GLU A 446 -8.11 -16.33 12.76
CA GLU A 446 -7.30 -17.17 13.65
C GLU A 446 -6.45 -16.32 14.60
N LEU A 447 -6.45 -16.70 15.88
CA LEU A 447 -5.72 -16.00 16.93
C LEU A 447 -4.22 -16.19 16.73
N SER A 448 -3.62 -15.31 15.92
CA SER A 448 -2.17 -15.28 15.73
C SER A 448 -1.45 -15.12 17.07
N SER A 449 -0.23 -15.63 17.17
CA SER A 449 0.61 -15.50 18.35
C SER A 449 0.77 -14.04 18.81
N GLU A 450 0.80 -13.10 17.85
CA GLU A 450 0.85 -11.65 18.12
C GLU A 450 -0.44 -11.16 18.78
N LYS A 451 -1.62 -11.53 18.25
CA LYS A 451 -2.92 -11.14 18.80
C LYS A 451 -3.14 -11.70 20.21
N LYS A 452 -2.68 -12.94 20.47
CA LYS A 452 -2.66 -13.53 21.82
C LYS A 452 -1.81 -12.70 22.78
N GLN A 453 -0.63 -12.26 22.35
CA GLN A 453 0.22 -11.39 23.17
C GLN A 453 -0.41 -10.02 23.44
N GLU A 454 -1.06 -9.41 22.44
CA GLU A 454 -1.80 -8.15 22.61
C GLU A 454 -2.93 -8.30 23.63
N ILE A 455 -3.79 -9.32 23.50
CA ILE A 455 -4.87 -9.61 24.46
C ILE A 455 -4.30 -9.81 25.87
N LYS A 456 -3.22 -10.59 26.02
CA LYS A 456 -2.56 -10.78 27.32
C LYS A 456 -2.11 -9.46 27.93
N LYS A 457 -1.48 -8.57 27.14
CA LYS A 457 -1.03 -7.24 27.61
C LYS A 457 -2.19 -6.37 28.08
N ILE A 458 -3.36 -6.46 27.42
CA ILE A 458 -4.57 -5.74 27.83
C ILE A 458 -5.10 -6.33 29.14
N ILE A 459 -5.28 -7.64 29.23
CA ILE A 459 -5.83 -8.26 30.46
C ILE A 459 -4.95 -7.95 31.67
N VAL A 460 -3.61 -8.00 31.52
CA VAL A 460 -2.68 -7.61 32.59
C VAL A 460 -2.83 -6.14 33.00
N TYR A 461 -3.09 -5.24 32.05
CA TYR A 461 -3.39 -3.84 32.34
C TYR A 461 -4.70 -3.70 33.13
N LEU A 462 -5.75 -4.43 32.74
CA LEU A 462 -7.06 -4.39 33.39
C LEU A 462 -7.03 -4.96 34.82
N MET A 463 -6.11 -5.88 35.13
CA MET A 463 -5.90 -6.43 36.49
C MET A 463 -5.48 -5.37 37.54
N SER A 464 -5.13 -4.16 37.12
CA SER A 464 -4.90 -3.04 38.03
C SER A 464 -6.19 -2.61 38.76
N SER A 465 -7.36 -2.85 38.17
CA SER A 465 -8.66 -2.64 38.83
C SER A 465 -8.98 -3.81 39.74
N LYS A 466 -9.31 -3.52 41.00
CA LYS A 466 -9.68 -4.54 42.00
C LYS A 466 -11.00 -5.22 41.65
N GLU A 467 -11.93 -4.50 41.04
CA GLU A 467 -13.32 -4.95 40.79
C GLU A 467 -13.39 -6.07 39.75
N ILE A 468 -12.56 -5.98 38.70
CA ILE A 468 -12.59 -6.93 37.57
C ILE A 468 -11.44 -7.95 37.60
N LYS A 469 -10.57 -7.89 38.63
CA LYS A 469 -9.35 -8.69 38.72
C LYS A 469 -9.60 -10.19 38.59
N GLU A 470 -10.63 -10.71 39.25
CA GLU A 470 -10.97 -12.13 39.21
C GLU A 470 -11.36 -12.58 37.79
N ARG A 471 -12.20 -11.78 37.11
CA ARG A 471 -12.61 -12.03 35.73
C ARG A 471 -11.41 -11.99 34.78
N CYS A 472 -10.48 -11.05 34.96
CA CYS A 472 -9.23 -11.00 34.21
C CYS A 472 -8.35 -12.24 34.44
N VAL A 473 -8.25 -12.75 35.68
CA VAL A 473 -7.52 -14.00 35.97
C VAL A 473 -8.15 -15.18 35.22
N ASN A 474 -9.48 -15.26 35.19
CA ASN A 474 -10.19 -16.30 34.46
C ASN A 474 -9.95 -16.21 32.94
N LEU A 475 -9.96 -15.00 32.37
CA LEU A 475 -9.63 -14.78 30.95
C LEU A 475 -8.18 -15.17 30.61
N LEU A 476 -7.21 -14.93 31.51
CA LEU A 476 -5.83 -15.36 31.31
C LEU A 476 -5.68 -16.88 31.32
N LYS A 477 -6.40 -17.58 32.21
CA LYS A 477 -6.43 -19.05 32.24
C LYS A 477 -7.01 -19.59 30.93
N LEU A 478 -8.15 -19.05 30.51
CA LEU A 478 -8.80 -19.44 29.26
C LEU A 478 -7.90 -19.23 28.03
N LEU A 479 -7.20 -18.09 27.96
CA LEU A 479 -6.24 -17.81 26.89
C LEU A 479 -5.08 -18.82 26.88
N ALA A 480 -4.64 -19.28 28.05
CA ALA A 480 -3.57 -20.28 28.20
C ALA A 480 -4.03 -21.70 27.84
N ASP A 481 -5.25 -22.08 28.20
CA ASP A 481 -5.80 -23.41 27.87
C ASP A 481 -5.98 -23.57 26.34
N ASN A 482 -6.47 -22.53 25.67
CA ASN A 482 -6.54 -22.46 24.19
C ASN A 482 -5.16 -22.43 23.50
N SER A 483 -4.06 -22.29 24.24
CA SER A 483 -2.70 -22.41 23.69
C SER A 483 -2.13 -23.82 23.78
N LYS A 484 -2.67 -24.67 24.66
CA LYS A 484 -2.25 -26.08 24.79
C LYS A 484 -2.92 -26.98 23.77
N GLU A 485 -4.17 -26.73 23.41
CA GLU A 485 -4.90 -27.54 22.41
C GLU A 485 -4.33 -27.39 20.99
N ALA A 486 -3.77 -26.22 20.65
CA ALA A 486 -3.13 -26.00 19.34
C ALA A 486 -1.84 -26.82 19.13
N LEU A 487 -1.17 -27.26 20.21
CA LEU A 487 0.05 -28.09 20.16
C LEU A 487 -0.25 -29.60 20.10
N VAL A 488 -1.52 -30.01 20.25
CA VAL A 488 -1.95 -31.42 20.20
C VAL A 488 -2.46 -31.79 18.80
N HIS A 489 -2.58 -30.81 17.90
CA HIS A 489 -3.09 -30.97 16.53
C HIS A 489 -2.12 -30.55 15.41
N GLU A 490 -0.87 -30.20 15.74
CA GLU A 490 0.28 -30.31 14.82
C GLU A 490 0.89 -31.71 14.91
#